data_AF-A0A0D0VF84-F1
#
_entry.id   AF-A0A0D0VF84-F1
#
_cell.length_a   1.000
_cell.length_b   1.000
_cell.length_c   1.000
_cell.angle_alpha   90.00
_cell.angle_beta   90.00
_cell.angle_gamma   90.00
#
_symmetry.space_group_name_H-M   'P 1'
#
loop_
_entity.id
_entity.type
_entity.pdbx_description
1 polymer ?
#
loop_
_entity_poly.entity_id
_entity_poly.type
_entity_poly.pdbx_seq_one_letter_code
_entity_poly.pdbx_strand_id
1 'polypeptide(L)'
;MQVAYHLLPAVIEAGTRIFVYSGMNDTILPYEGSLAWVSLIPSSQLSAFRQPPVTIPPPAKPSETTFRGIVHNPGGDVTLYGFPDAGHMAQVDQPTVVWKILENAVKGENWNPLERCW
;
A
#
# COMPACT_ATOMS: atom_id res chain seq x y z
N MET A 1 -13.38 -3.98 15.37
CA MET A 1 -12.14 -3.35 14.87
C MET A 1 -11.00 -3.82 15.75
N GLN A 2 -9.84 -4.19 15.19
CA GLN A 2 -8.71 -4.74 15.94
C GLN A 2 -8.06 -3.65 16.82
N VAL A 3 -7.54 -4.00 18.00
CA VAL A 3 -7.09 -3.04 19.03
C VAL A 3 -6.00 -2.07 18.54
N ALA A 4 -5.11 -2.51 17.65
CA ALA A 4 -4.03 -1.67 17.16
C ALA A 4 -4.53 -0.50 16.31
N TYR A 5 -5.75 -0.56 15.75
CA TYR A 5 -6.39 0.57 15.06
C TYR A 5 -6.41 1.84 15.92
N HIS A 6 -6.65 1.70 17.22
CA HIS A 6 -6.70 2.85 18.14
C HIS A 6 -5.33 3.51 18.37
N LEU A 7 -4.23 2.82 18.06
CA LEU A 7 -2.87 3.34 18.20
C LEU A 7 -2.41 4.09 16.95
N LEU A 8 -2.98 3.78 15.80
CA LEU A 8 -2.55 4.32 14.50
C LEU A 8 -2.63 5.86 14.41
N PRO A 9 -3.64 6.56 14.96
CA PRO A 9 -3.65 8.02 14.93
C PRO A 9 -2.39 8.61 15.58
N ALA A 10 -2.03 8.16 16.78
CA ALA A 10 -0.85 8.67 17.47
C ALA A 10 0.46 8.35 16.72
N VAL A 11 0.54 7.18 16.10
CA VAL A 11 1.70 6.75 15.30
C VAL A 11 1.87 7.64 14.06
N ILE A 12 0.78 7.92 13.35
CA ILE A 12 0.78 8.80 12.16
C ILE A 12 1.11 10.23 12.57
N GLU A 13 0.48 10.77 13.62
CA GLU A 13 0.76 12.14 14.09
C GLU A 13 2.21 12.33 14.57
N ALA A 14 2.86 11.26 15.02
CA ALA A 14 4.29 11.27 15.35
C ALA A 14 5.22 11.25 14.10
N GLY A 15 4.66 11.26 12.89
CA GLY A 15 5.41 11.21 11.63
C GLY A 15 5.89 9.82 11.24
N THR A 16 5.35 8.76 11.85
CA THR A 16 5.67 7.38 11.44
C THR A 16 4.94 7.07 10.15
N ARG A 17 5.72 6.70 9.13
CA ARG A 17 5.17 6.27 7.84
C ARG A 17 4.61 4.87 7.93
N ILE A 18 3.45 4.68 7.31
CA ILE A 18 2.73 3.42 7.28
C ILE A 18 2.52 3.02 5.83
N PHE A 19 2.95 1.82 5.49
CA PHE A 19 2.51 1.16 4.28
C PHE A 19 1.66 -0.05 4.63
N VAL A 20 0.62 -0.27 3.84
CA VAL A 20 -0.25 -1.44 3.88
C VAL A 20 -0.22 -2.06 2.49
N TYR A 21 -0.17 -3.37 2.40
CA TYR A 21 -0.31 -4.05 1.12
C TYR A 21 -1.23 -5.26 1.26
N SER A 22 -1.99 -5.56 0.21
CA SER A 22 -2.97 -6.64 0.22
C SER A 22 -3.11 -7.24 -1.18
N GLY A 23 -3.16 -8.57 -1.24
CA GLY A 23 -3.53 -9.30 -2.45
C GLY A 23 -5.05 -9.29 -2.63
N MET A 24 -5.51 -8.90 -3.81
CA MET A 24 -6.94 -8.74 -4.11
C MET A 24 -7.66 -10.08 -4.33
N ASN A 25 -6.93 -11.19 -4.45
CA ASN A 25 -7.48 -12.55 -4.48
C ASN A 25 -7.57 -13.19 -3.08
N ASP A 26 -7.20 -12.47 -2.01
CA ASP A 26 -7.41 -12.95 -0.64
C ASP A 26 -8.87 -12.81 -0.23
N THR A 27 -9.49 -13.92 0.18
CA THR A 27 -10.86 -13.95 0.67
C THR A 27 -10.95 -13.99 2.20
N ILE A 28 -9.85 -14.26 2.90
CA ILE A 28 -9.79 -14.28 4.36
C ILE A 28 -9.60 -12.85 4.88
N LEU A 29 -8.65 -12.10 4.31
CA LEU A 29 -8.38 -10.70 4.64
C LEU A 29 -8.44 -9.83 3.37
N PRO A 30 -9.64 -9.56 2.85
CA PRO A 30 -9.81 -8.90 1.55
C PRO A 30 -9.26 -7.48 1.52
N TYR A 31 -8.84 -7.04 0.33
CA TYR A 31 -8.33 -5.71 0.06
C TYR A 31 -9.29 -4.60 0.52
N GLU A 32 -10.60 -4.79 0.29
CA GLU A 32 -11.64 -3.83 0.69
C GLU A 32 -11.68 -3.64 2.20
N GLY A 33 -11.41 -4.71 2.96
CA GLY A 33 -11.26 -4.64 4.41
C GLY A 33 -10.07 -3.75 4.80
N SER A 34 -8.95 -3.91 4.09
CA SER A 34 -7.76 -3.08 4.28
C SER A 34 -8.01 -1.62 3.96
N LEU A 35 -8.64 -1.33 2.83
CA LEU A 35 -9.04 0.01 2.43
C LEU A 35 -9.99 0.64 3.46
N ALA A 36 -10.99 -0.11 3.94
CA ALA A 36 -11.98 0.39 4.87
C ALA A 36 -11.34 0.82 6.20
N TRP A 37 -10.52 -0.03 6.82
CA TRP A 37 -9.93 0.34 8.12
C TRP A 37 -8.92 1.48 8.00
N VAL A 38 -8.11 1.52 6.93
CA VAL A 38 -7.16 2.64 6.74
C VAL A 38 -7.93 3.96 6.55
N SER A 39 -8.97 3.96 5.73
CA SER A 39 -9.78 5.17 5.45
C SER A 39 -10.46 5.76 6.69
N LEU A 40 -10.79 4.91 7.66
CA LEU A 40 -11.47 5.29 8.89
C LEU A 40 -10.54 5.89 9.96
N ILE A 41 -9.21 5.72 9.85
CA ILE A 41 -8.27 6.22 10.86
C ILE A 41 -8.48 7.72 11.09
N PRO A 42 -8.77 8.16 12.33
CA PRO A 42 -9.06 9.56 12.62
C PRO A 42 -7.77 10.39 12.69
N SER A 43 -7.18 10.71 11.53
CA SER A 43 -6.08 11.66 11.37
C SER A 43 -6.32 12.57 10.16
N SER A 44 -5.89 13.82 10.29
CA SER A 44 -5.93 14.83 9.22
C SER A 44 -4.90 14.53 8.13
N GLN A 45 -3.83 13.79 8.46
CA GLN A 45 -2.77 13.39 7.54
C GLN A 45 -3.23 12.38 6.49
N LEU A 46 -4.41 11.76 6.66
CA LEU A 46 -5.04 10.88 5.66
C LEU A 46 -5.80 11.62 4.54
N SER A 47 -5.79 12.95 4.50
CA SER A 47 -6.54 13.72 3.48
C SER A 47 -6.18 13.31 2.04
N ALA A 48 -4.90 13.07 1.75
CA ALA A 48 -4.41 12.58 0.47
C ALA A 48 -4.79 11.10 0.22
N PHE A 49 -4.73 10.26 1.26
CA PHE A 49 -5.14 8.85 1.18
C PHE A 49 -6.61 8.67 0.79
N ARG A 50 -7.47 9.55 1.30
CA ARG A 50 -8.92 9.52 1.04
C ARG A 50 -9.32 10.03 -0.35
N GLN A 51 -8.36 10.52 -1.14
CA GLN A 51 -8.61 10.82 -2.55
C GLN A 51 -8.74 9.52 -3.36
N PRO A 52 -9.36 9.57 -4.56
CA PRO A 52 -9.42 8.41 -5.44
C PRO A 52 -8.03 7.80 -5.68
N PRO A 53 -7.90 6.47 -5.68
CA PRO A 53 -6.61 5.83 -5.88
C PRO A 53 -6.12 5.97 -7.32
N VAL A 54 -4.82 5.73 -7.50
CA VAL A 54 -4.21 5.59 -8.81
C VAL A 54 -4.30 4.13 -9.23
N THR A 55 -4.84 3.88 -10.42
CA THR A 55 -4.79 2.56 -11.06
C THR A 55 -3.61 2.50 -12.02
N ILE A 56 -2.69 1.59 -11.78
CA ILE A 56 -1.50 1.36 -12.59
C ILE A 56 -1.78 0.17 -13.51
N PRO A 57 -1.93 0.39 -14.82
CA PRO A 57 -2.29 -0.67 -15.76
C PRO A 57 -1.13 -1.67 -15.92
N PRO A 58 -1.41 -2.88 -16.44
CA PRO A 58 -0.36 -3.80 -16.85
C PRO A 58 0.61 -3.13 -17.83
N PRO A 59 1.93 -3.32 -17.68
CA PRO A 59 2.90 -2.76 -18.61
C PRO A 59 2.81 -3.44 -19.97
N ALA A 60 3.09 -2.68 -21.04
CA ALA A 60 3.14 -3.23 -22.41
C ALA A 60 4.22 -4.32 -22.57
N LYS A 61 5.27 -4.29 -21.75
CA LYS A 61 6.29 -5.34 -21.61
C LYS A 61 6.41 -5.69 -20.13
N PRO A 62 6.06 -6.91 -19.70
CA PRO A 62 6.22 -7.32 -18.32
C PRO A 62 7.69 -7.27 -17.92
N SER A 63 7.99 -6.62 -16.79
CA SER A 63 9.22 -6.86 -16.03
C SER A 63 8.84 -7.31 -14.64
N GLU A 64 9.68 -8.11 -13.99
CA GLU A 64 9.48 -8.56 -12.62
C GLU A 64 9.36 -7.40 -11.62
N THR A 65 9.86 -6.22 -12.00
CA THR A 65 9.94 -5.04 -11.15
C THR A 65 8.83 -4.02 -11.40
N THR A 66 7.97 -4.23 -12.41
CA THR A 66 6.90 -3.29 -12.74
C THR A 66 5.64 -3.64 -11.95
N PHE A 67 5.25 -2.75 -11.04
CA PHE A 67 3.99 -2.88 -10.33
C PHE A 67 2.82 -2.62 -11.27
N ARG A 68 1.77 -3.43 -11.12
CA ARG A 68 0.42 -3.18 -11.62
C ARG A 68 -0.53 -3.31 -10.45
N GLY A 69 -1.59 -2.52 -10.44
CA GLY A 69 -2.59 -2.58 -9.37
C GLY A 69 -3.14 -1.23 -8.99
N ILE A 70 -3.61 -1.14 -7.76
CA ILE A 70 -4.28 0.05 -7.23
C ILE A 70 -3.44 0.59 -6.08
N VAL A 71 -3.17 1.90 -6.05
CA VAL A 71 -2.40 2.54 -4.99
C VAL A 71 -3.13 3.75 -4.45
N HIS A 72 -3.39 3.76 -3.15
CA HIS A 72 -3.84 4.96 -2.45
C HIS A 72 -2.63 5.74 -1.94
N ASN A 73 -2.59 7.04 -2.23
CA ASN A 73 -1.53 7.97 -1.81
C ASN A 73 -0.11 7.43 -2.10
N PRO A 74 0.25 7.25 -3.39
CA PRO A 74 1.57 6.74 -3.79
C PRO A 74 2.69 7.60 -3.20
N GLY A 75 3.63 6.98 -2.47
CA GLY A 75 4.77 7.68 -1.85
C GLY A 75 4.46 8.56 -0.64
N GLY A 76 3.18 8.77 -0.29
CA GLY A 76 2.80 9.57 0.87
C GLY A 76 2.98 8.83 2.20
N ASP A 77 2.81 9.52 3.33
CA ASP A 77 3.11 8.95 4.66
C ASP A 77 2.22 7.76 5.05
N VAL A 78 1.02 7.67 4.47
CA VAL A 78 0.15 6.49 4.57
C VAL A 78 -0.17 6.00 3.16
N THR A 79 0.29 4.81 2.78
CA THR A 79 0.09 4.24 1.44
C THR A 79 -0.53 2.86 1.52
N LEU A 80 -1.48 2.54 0.64
CA LEU A 80 -2.04 1.20 0.47
C LEU A 80 -1.80 0.70 -0.95
N TYR A 81 -1.18 -0.48 -1.08
CA TYR A 81 -0.99 -1.18 -2.35
C TYR A 81 -1.97 -2.36 -2.46
N GLY A 82 -2.76 -2.39 -3.53
CA GLY A 82 -3.58 -3.53 -3.93
C GLY A 82 -2.94 -4.27 -5.09
N PHE A 83 -2.69 -5.56 -4.91
CA PHE A 83 -2.11 -6.45 -5.92
C PHE A 83 -3.22 -7.30 -6.57
N PRO A 84 -3.63 -7.03 -7.82
CA PRO A 84 -4.76 -7.71 -8.46
C PRO A 84 -4.58 -9.23 -8.59
N ASP A 85 -3.34 -9.68 -8.72
CA ASP A 85 -3.00 -11.07 -9.04
C ASP A 85 -2.28 -11.77 -7.89
N ALA A 86 -2.49 -11.31 -6.66
CA ALA A 86 -1.95 -11.92 -5.45
C ALA A 86 -3.06 -12.29 -4.48
N GLY A 87 -2.86 -13.39 -3.75
CA GLY A 87 -3.72 -13.82 -2.66
C GLY A 87 -3.20 -13.38 -1.29
N HIS A 88 -3.46 -14.21 -0.27
CA HIS A 88 -3.09 -13.92 1.12
C HIS A 88 -1.60 -13.63 1.33
N MET A 89 -0.75 -14.33 0.57
CA MET A 89 0.71 -14.23 0.68
C MET A 89 1.25 -13.41 -0.49
N ALA A 90 0.93 -12.11 -0.54
CA ALA A 90 1.34 -11.24 -1.64
C ALA A 90 2.87 -11.15 -1.85
N GLN A 91 3.65 -11.36 -0.80
CA GLN A 91 5.11 -11.46 -0.86
C GLN A 91 5.62 -12.74 -1.56
N VAL A 92 4.80 -13.79 -1.62
CA VAL A 92 5.11 -15.01 -2.38
C VAL A 92 4.69 -14.84 -3.84
N ASP A 93 3.53 -14.21 -4.07
CA ASP A 93 2.98 -14.02 -5.42
C ASP A 93 3.67 -12.88 -6.20
N GLN A 94 4.15 -11.84 -5.50
CA GLN A 94 4.77 -10.64 -6.06
C GLN A 94 6.08 -10.25 -5.31
N PRO A 95 7.06 -11.17 -5.21
CA PRO A 95 8.22 -11.02 -4.31
C PRO A 95 9.05 -9.78 -4.64
N THR A 96 9.31 -9.53 -5.92
CA THR A 96 10.15 -8.41 -6.38
C THR A 96 9.51 -7.05 -6.07
N VAL A 97 8.18 -6.96 -6.11
CA VAL A 97 7.50 -5.70 -5.80
C VAL A 97 7.42 -5.48 -4.29
N VAL A 98 7.09 -6.52 -3.51
CA VAL A 98 7.11 -6.40 -2.04
C VAL A 98 8.52 -6.08 -1.54
N TRP A 99 9.56 -6.64 -2.17
CA TRP A 99 10.95 -6.27 -1.89
C TRP A 99 11.19 -4.76 -2.07
N LYS A 100 10.72 -4.16 -3.18
CA LYS A 100 10.85 -2.71 -3.39
C LYS A 100 10.15 -1.88 -2.32
N ILE A 101 8.95 -2.28 -1.91
CA ILE A 101 8.22 -1.60 -0.82
C ILE A 101 9.06 -1.63 0.46
N LEU A 102 9.59 -2.80 0.83
CA LEU A 102 10.42 -2.97 2.03
C LEU A 102 11.74 -2.20 1.91
N GLU A 103 12.39 -2.21 0.75
CA GLU A 103 13.63 -1.49 0.49
C GLU A 103 13.48 0.03 0.69
N ASN A 104 12.35 0.60 0.27
CA ASN A 104 12.06 2.02 0.50
C ASN A 104 11.71 2.26 1.97
N ALA A 105 10.95 1.36 2.60
CA ALA A 105 10.58 1.50 4.00
C ALA A 105 11.80 1.56 4.93
N VAL A 106 12.85 0.76 4.67
CA VAL A 106 14.09 0.82 5.46
C VAL A 106 14.92 2.08 5.20
N LYS A 107 14.71 2.75 4.07
CA LYS A 107 15.25 4.09 3.78
C LYS A 107 14.40 5.21 4.40
N GLY A 108 13.31 4.85 5.07
CA GLY A 108 12.37 5.78 5.68
C GLY A 108 11.37 6.34 4.69
N GLU A 109 11.11 5.69 3.56
CA GLU A 109 10.22 6.18 2.51
C GLU A 109 9.12 5.15 2.20
N ASN A 110 7.92 5.62 1.85
CA ASN A 110 6.95 4.74 1.19
C ASN A 110 7.27 4.74 -0.30
N TRP A 111 7.31 3.55 -0.91
CA TRP A 111 7.64 3.44 -2.32
C TRP A 111 6.59 4.12 -3.22
N ASN A 112 7.03 4.95 -4.16
CA ASN A 112 6.17 5.53 -5.18
C ASN A 112 6.31 4.77 -6.51
N PRO A 113 5.36 3.89 -6.89
CA PRO A 113 5.43 3.17 -8.16
C PRO A 113 5.26 4.05 -9.40
N LEU A 114 4.91 5.33 -9.23
CA LEU A 114 4.83 6.30 -10.33
C LEU A 114 6.17 6.96 -10.62
N GLU A 115 7.07 6.99 -9.65
CA GLU A 115 8.43 7.49 -9.83
C GLU A 115 9.26 6.43 -10.55
N ARG A 116 9.60 6.73 -11.80
CA ARG A 116 10.49 5.88 -12.59
C ARG A 116 11.91 5.99 -12.02
N CYS A 117 12.29 5.05 -11.16
CA CYS A 117 13.70 4.74 -10.96
C CYS A 117 14.16 3.93 -12.18
N TRP A 118 14.93 4.59 -13.06
CA TRP A 118 15.60 4.00 -14.22
C TRP A 118 16.82 3.19 -13.79
#